data_AF-A0A2G4SYF6-F1
#
_entry.id   AF-A0A2G4SYF6-F1
#
_cell.length_a   1.000
_cell.length_b   1.000
_cell.length_c   1.000
_cell.angle_alpha   90.00
_cell.angle_beta   90.00
_cell.angle_gamma   90.00
#
_symmetry.space_group_name_H-M   'P 1'
#
loop_
_entity.id
_entity.type
_entity.pdbx_description
1 polymer ?
#
loop_
_entity_poly.entity_id
_entity_poly.type
_entity_poly.pdbx_seq_one_letter_code
_entity_poly.pdbx_strand_id
1 'polypeptide(L)' 'MLINGIKFACNTCVKGHRSSTCKHFERPLIEIRKKGRPVSQCVYCRDLRKTKQIHVKCNCIRKNKC' A
#
# COMPACT_ATOMS: atom_id res chain seq x y z
N MET A 1 -6.53 7.76 -12.82
CA MET A 1 -6.17 9.04 -13.49
C MET A 1 -5.06 9.73 -12.68
N LEU A 2 -4.12 10.42 -13.31
CA LEU A 2 -3.04 11.15 -12.63
C LEU A 2 -2.99 12.56 -13.20
N ILE A 3 -3.22 13.57 -12.35
CA ILE A 3 -3.31 14.98 -12.72
C ILE A 3 -2.34 15.73 -11.82
N ASN A 4 -1.38 16.46 -12.41
CA ASN A 4 -0.36 17.24 -11.68
C ASN A 4 0.40 16.44 -10.60
N GLY A 5 0.68 15.16 -10.84
CA GLY A 5 1.38 14.28 -9.88
C GLY A 5 0.48 13.66 -8.80
N ILE A 6 -0.79 14.06 -8.75
CA ILE A 6 -1.78 13.58 -7.77
C ILE A 6 -2.67 12.53 -8.44
N LYS A 7 -2.91 11.40 -7.77
CA LYS A 7 -3.78 10.33 -8.29
C LYS A 7 -5.23 10.68 -8.00
N PHE A 8 -6.09 10.53 -9.00
CA PHE A 8 -7.53 10.71 -8.89
C PHE A 8 -8.28 9.46 -9.33
N ALA A 9 -9.35 9.12 -8.62
CA ALA A 9 -10.25 8.02 -8.96
C ALA A 9 -11.67 8.26 -8.44
N CYS A 10 -12.64 7.61 -9.08
CA CYS A 10 -14.04 7.66 -8.70
C CYS A 10 -14.32 6.92 -7.37
N ASN A 11 -15.34 7.31 -6.61
CA ASN A 11 -15.62 6.71 -5.29
C ASN A 11 -15.82 5.18 -5.36
N THR A 12 -16.55 4.69 -6.36
CA THR A 12 -16.76 3.26 -6.63
C THR A 12 -15.45 2.53 -6.94
N CYS A 13 -14.56 3.18 -7.68
CA CYS A 13 -13.27 2.65 -8.09
C CYS A 13 -12.33 2.52 -6.90
N VAL A 14 -12.39 3.48 -5.97
CA VAL A 14 -11.62 3.47 -4.72
C VAL A 14 -12.10 2.36 -3.81
N LYS A 15 -13.41 2.24 -3.58
CA LYS A 15 -14.00 1.15 -2.79
C LYS A 15 -13.71 -0.22 -3.42
N GLY A 16 -13.78 -0.32 -4.74
CA GLY A 16 -13.55 -1.56 -5.48
C GLY A 16 -12.08 -1.88 -5.78
N HIS A 17 -11.11 -1.15 -5.23
CA HIS A 17 -9.67 -1.34 -5.50
C HIS A 17 -9.26 -1.23 -6.99
N ARG A 18 -10.07 -0.58 -7.82
CA ARG A 18 -9.82 -0.31 -9.26
C ARG A 18 -9.38 1.13 -9.51
N SER A 19 -8.91 1.82 -8.48
CA SER A 19 -8.48 3.23 -8.56
C SER A 19 -7.29 3.44 -9.50
N SER A 20 -6.41 2.45 -9.64
CA SER A 20 -5.27 2.49 -10.57
C SER A 20 -5.68 2.61 -12.05
N THR A 21 -6.80 2.01 -12.44
CA THR A 21 -7.28 1.95 -13.83
C THR A 21 -8.57 2.75 -14.05
N CYS A 22 -8.95 3.61 -13.10
CA CYS A 22 -10.15 4.44 -13.21
C CYS A 22 -10.07 5.40 -14.41
N LYS A 23 -11.00 5.24 -15.37
CA LYS A 23 -11.21 6.10 -16.56
C LYS A 23 -12.62 6.70 -16.63
N HIS A 24 -13.35 6.74 -15.52
CA HIS A 24 -14.68 7.35 -15.49
C HIS A 24 -14.55 8.87 -15.41
N PHE A 25 -15.16 9.58 -16.35
CA PHE A 25 -15.18 11.05 -16.41
C PHE A 25 -16.48 11.65 -15.90
N GLU A 26 -17.57 10.87 -15.92
CA GLU A 26 -18.91 11.31 -15.51
C GLU A 26 -19.10 11.31 -13.99
N ARG A 27 -18.19 10.68 -13.24
CA ARG A 27 -18.29 10.50 -11.79
C ARG A 27 -17.38 11.47 -11.05
N PRO A 28 -17.77 11.94 -9.86
CA PRO A 28 -16.91 12.79 -9.05
C PRO A 28 -15.59 12.05 -8.73
N LEU A 29 -14.48 12.69 -9.10
CA LEU A 29 -13.12 12.22 -8.89
C LEU A 29 -12.64 12.71 -7.54
N ILE A 30 -12.09 11.81 -6.73
CA ILE A 30 -11.47 12.16 -5.45
C ILE A 30 -9.96 11.96 -5.51
N GLU A 31 -9.23 12.80 -4.79
CA GLU A 31 -7.78 12.64 -4.61
C GLU A 31 -7.49 11.36 -3.82
N ILE A 32 -6.58 10.55 -4.34
CA ILE A 32 -6.09 9.33 -3.72
C ILE A 32 -4.71 9.62 -3.13
N ARG A 33 -4.67 9.81 -1.82
CA ARG A 33 -3.40 9.89 -1.10
C ARG A 33 -2.67 8.55 -1.15
N LYS A 34 -1.34 8.59 -1.09
CA LYS A 34 -0.50 7.38 -1.03
C LYS A 34 -0.81 6.61 0.25
N LYS A 35 -1.60 5.53 0.13
CA LYS A 35 -1.79 4.57 1.22
C LYS A 35 -0.64 3.58 1.21
N GLY A 36 0.17 3.59 2.27
CA GLY A 36 1.09 2.49 2.60
C GLY A 36 0.56 1.79 3.85
N ARG A 37 0.41 0.47 3.81
CA ARG A 37 0.20 -0.30 5.05
C ARG A 37 1.47 -0.12 5.90
N PRO A 38 1.38 0.23 7.19
CA PRO A 38 2.56 0.22 8.04
C PRO A 38 3.20 -1.17 8.00
N VAL A 39 4.53 -1.21 8.01
CA VAL A 39 5.24 -2.49 8.02
C VAL A 39 4.83 -3.28 9.26
N SER A 40 4.35 -4.51 9.02
CA SER A 40 3.90 -5.44 10.07
C SER A 40 5.06 -6.26 10.65
N GLN A 41 6.22 -6.21 10.02
CA GLN A 41 7.44 -6.92 10.43
C GLN A 41 8.50 -5.90 10.83
N CYS A 42 9.33 -6.27 11.80
CA CYS A 42 10.55 -5.54 12.11
C CYS A 42 11.57 -5.62 10.95
N VAL A 43 12.60 -4.77 11.01
CA VAL A 43 13.66 -4.73 10.00
C VAL A 43 14.37 -6.08 9.86
N TYR A 44 14.77 -6.68 10.98
CA TYR A 44 15.49 -7.96 10.99
C TYR A 44 14.71 -9.11 10.31
N CYS A 45 13.45 -9.35 10.70
CA CYS A 45 12.64 -10.41 10.09
C CYS A 45 12.35 -10.15 8.60
N ARG A 46 12.26 -8.88 8.20
CA ARG A 46 12.10 -8.50 6.79
C ARG A 46 13.36 -8.82 5.99
N ASP A 47 14.54 -8.60 6.56
CA ASP A 47 15.80 -8.88 5.89
C ASP A 47 16.08 -10.39 5.79
N LEU A 48 15.67 -11.18 6.78
CA LEU A 48 15.72 -12.65 6.70
C LEU A 48 14.87 -13.20 5.53
N ARG A 49 13.72 -12.59 5.24
CA ARG A 49 12.91 -12.96 4.06
C ARG A 49 13.63 -12.65 2.75
N LYS A 50 14.36 -11.54 2.67
CA LYS A 50 15.04 -11.13 1.44
C LYS A 50 16.33 -11.91 1.20
N THR A 51 17.14 -12.04 2.24
CA THR A 51 18.50 -12.59 2.15
C THR A 51 18.51 -14.11 2.23
N LYS A 52 17.61 -14.68 3.05
CA LYS A 52 17.57 -16.13 3.33
C LYS A 52 16.28 -16.81 2.88
N GLN A 53 15.33 -16.08 2.28
CA GLN A 53 14.02 -16.61 1.87
C GLN A 53 13.23 -17.28 3.01
N ILE A 54 13.42 -16.82 4.26
CA ILE A 54 12.77 -17.42 5.43
C ILE A 54 11.39 -16.78 5.68
N HIS A 55 10.31 -17.54 5.48
CA HIS A 55 8.92 -17.07 5.59
C HIS A 55 8.26 -17.25 6.98
N VAL A 56 8.97 -16.93 8.06
CA VAL A 56 8.41 -17.03 9.42
C VAL A 56 7.52 -15.84 9.78
N LYS A 57 6.58 -16.05 10.72
CA LYS A 57 5.77 -14.98 11.33
C LYS A 57 6.65 -14.15 12.26
N CYS A 58 6.61 -12.83 12.11
CA CYS A 58 7.32 -11.93 13.02
C CYS A 58 6.51 -11.81 14.32
N ASN A 59 7.06 -12.34 15.42
CA ASN A 59 6.50 -12.23 16.77
C ASN A 59 7.31 -11.25 17.66
N CYS A 60 8.20 -10.43 17.07
CA CYS A 60 9.02 -9.51 17.83
C CYS A 60 8.15 -8.38 18.43
N ILE A 61 8.34 -8.14 19.73
CA ILE A 61 7.58 -7.15 20.52
C ILE A 61 7.93 -5.71 20.08
N ARG A 62 9.17 -5.48 19.62
CA ARG A 62 9.65 -4.18 19.14
C ARG A 62 10.01 -4.23 17.66
N LYS A 63 9.54 -3.23 16.90
CA LYS A 63 9.82 -3.11 15.46
C LYS A 63 11.29 -2.83 15.11
N ASN A 64 12.08 -2.37 16.09
CA ASN A 64 13.50 -1.98 15.91
C ASN A 64 14.52 -2.88 16.63
N LYS A 65 14.08 -3.91 17.38
CA LYS A 65 14.96 -4.91 17.98
C LYS A 65 14.25 -6.26 17.95
N CYS A 66 14.60 -7.08 16.97
CA CYS A 66 15.10 -8.41 17.29
C CYS A 66 16.64 -8.27 17.25
#